data_AF-A0A5B0S698-F1
#
_entry.id   AF-A0A5B0S698-F1
#
_cell.length_a   1.000
_cell.length_b   1.000
_cell.length_c   1.000
_cell.angle_alpha   90.00
_cell.angle_beta   90.00
_cell.angle_gamma   90.00
#
_symmetry.space_group_name_H-M   'P 1'
#
loop_
_entity.id
_entity.type
_entity.pdbx_description
1 polymer ?
#
loop_
_entity_poly.entity_id
_entity_poly.type
_entity_poly.pdbx_seq_one_letter_code
_entity_poly.pdbx_strand_id
1 'polypeptide(L)'
;MVSSNIGTYDNIIQSLLDIASGVEQQGNVARALPAEHNILVGQDGMIKYSIPALIGLLTKFSLLVPRRRLQLLLWHSKSELYAHAVELFAERQPLYRGTHIGTTLSTQIMAAVERRKQPIETTIKKYNEYRAKFQALLAPDEHQDLDPQDLTYRKFVNMSLDDAFWQDVYLYNSREPWACNSDVRAGIQAMLATQRADEEMSFIRNELSSALSWAVNIYNSITGKIREIDRLVTELSESDEDEIDDEMESRWGDLLPSISLGDCEDDVKAQLVLNVLNDQLVKHKDIMLGWAPDVRSLWNMLHGEIPQRHEWFELITTLASQDNATPPLTAQTDEQIGPNEEGDEVTASELFIGMMDLNEDLHVAN
;
A
#
# COMPACT_ATOMS: atom_id res chain seq x y z
N MET A 1 3.34 -28.94 -11.50
CA MET A 1 2.96 -27.59 -11.02
C MET A 1 1.77 -27.15 -11.84
N VAL A 2 0.57 -27.42 -11.34
CA VAL A 2 -0.69 -27.03 -11.99
C VAL A 2 -0.96 -25.60 -11.53
N SER A 3 -0.75 -24.65 -12.45
CA SER A 3 -1.14 -23.25 -12.24
C SER A 3 -2.65 -23.20 -12.15
N SER A 4 -3.16 -23.01 -10.93
CA SER A 4 -4.56 -22.74 -10.68
C SER A 4 -4.87 -21.37 -11.27
N ASN A 5 -5.38 -21.39 -12.50
CA ASN A 5 -5.93 -20.22 -13.19
C ASN A 5 -7.11 -19.72 -12.34
N ILE A 6 -6.84 -18.82 -11.41
CA ILE A 6 -7.85 -18.04 -10.69
C ILE A 6 -8.57 -17.24 -11.77
N GLY A 7 -9.74 -17.74 -12.16
CA GLY A 7 -10.67 -17.07 -13.05
C GLY A 7 -11.01 -15.72 -12.45
N THR A 8 -10.38 -14.68 -13.00
CA THR A 8 -10.54 -13.28 -12.67
C THR A 8 -12.03 -12.95 -12.61
N TYR A 9 -12.45 -12.26 -11.55
CA TYR A 9 -13.84 -11.82 -11.35
C TYR A 9 -14.47 -11.21 -12.61
N ASP A 10 -13.66 -10.55 -13.45
CA ASP A 10 -14.02 -10.04 -14.77
C ASP A 10 -14.70 -11.07 -15.68
N ASN A 11 -14.24 -12.33 -15.68
CA ASN A 11 -14.85 -13.40 -16.48
C ASN A 11 -16.26 -13.76 -15.99
N ILE A 12 -16.47 -13.71 -14.67
CA ILE A 12 -17.77 -13.99 -14.06
C ILE A 12 -18.73 -12.83 -14.38
N ILE A 13 -18.27 -11.59 -14.28
CA ILE A 13 -19.10 -10.42 -14.56
C ILE A 13 -19.42 -10.29 -16.04
N GLN A 14 -18.45 -10.56 -16.92
CA GLN A 14 -18.68 -10.61 -18.36
C GLN A 14 -19.67 -11.73 -18.73
N SER A 15 -19.53 -12.91 -18.12
CA SER A 15 -20.49 -14.01 -18.31
C SER A 15 -21.91 -13.63 -17.85
N LEU A 16 -22.04 -12.92 -16.72
CA LEU A 16 -23.34 -12.42 -16.23
C LEU A 16 -23.94 -11.36 -17.17
N LEU A 17 -23.10 -10.50 -17.77
CA LEU A 17 -23.51 -9.52 -18.78
C LEU A 17 -24.00 -10.19 -20.06
N ASP A 18 -23.32 -11.25 -20.50
CA ASP A 18 -23.68 -12.02 -21.70
C ASP A 18 -24.97 -12.81 -21.48
N ILE A 19 -25.15 -13.41 -20.29
CA ILE A 19 -26.40 -14.09 -19.90
C ILE A 19 -27.57 -13.09 -19.88
N ALA A 20 -27.38 -11.90 -19.29
CA ALA A 20 -28.40 -10.86 -19.28
C ALA A 20 -28.77 -10.41 -20.70
N SER A 21 -27.80 -10.35 -21.61
CA SER A 21 -28.01 -10.02 -23.03
C SER A 21 -28.75 -11.14 -23.79
N GLY A 22 -28.50 -12.41 -23.46
CA GLY A 22 -29.20 -13.57 -24.04
C GLY A 22 -30.68 -13.65 -23.65
N VAL A 23 -31.02 -13.29 -22.40
CA VAL A 23 -32.42 -13.22 -21.94
C VAL A 23 -33.20 -12.11 -22.67
N GLU A 24 -32.54 -11.01 -23.03
CA GLU A 24 -33.13 -9.91 -23.80
C GLU A 24 -33.42 -10.30 -25.26
N GLN A 25 -32.55 -11.09 -25.89
CA GLN A 25 -32.84 -11.65 -27.22
C GLN A 25 -34.07 -12.56 -27.19
N GLN A 26 -34.22 -13.41 -26.17
CA GLN A 26 -35.42 -14.25 -26.04
C GLN A 26 -36.68 -13.44 -25.74
N GLY A 27 -36.59 -12.39 -24.92
CA GLY A 27 -37.70 -11.46 -24.65
C GLY A 27 -38.10 -10.63 -25.87
N ASN A 28 -37.15 -10.21 -26.70
CA ASN A 28 -37.40 -9.48 -27.95
C ASN A 28 -37.99 -10.40 -29.03
N VAL A 29 -37.58 -11.67 -29.08
CA VAL A 29 -38.21 -12.70 -29.94
C VAL A 29 -39.65 -12.98 -29.51
N ALA A 30 -39.93 -13.07 -28.20
CA ALA A 30 -41.28 -13.22 -27.68
C ALA A 30 -42.18 -11.99 -27.99
N ARG A 31 -41.59 -10.79 -28.07
CA ARG A 31 -42.27 -9.54 -28.44
C ARG A 31 -42.49 -9.39 -29.96
N ALA A 32 -41.79 -10.17 -30.79
CA ALA A 32 -41.87 -10.16 -32.25
C ALA A 32 -42.80 -11.25 -32.83
N LEU A 33 -43.40 -12.10 -31.99
CA LEU A 33 -44.43 -13.03 -32.44
C LEU A 33 -45.73 -12.26 -32.77
N PRO A 34 -46.32 -12.43 -33.97
CA PRO A 34 -47.55 -11.76 -34.34
C PRO A 34 -48.70 -12.16 -33.39
N ALA A 35 -49.45 -11.15 -32.94
CA ALA A 35 -50.54 -11.24 -31.97
C ALA A 35 -51.82 -11.95 -32.49
N GLU A 36 -51.67 -13.01 -33.30
CA GLU A 36 -52.80 -13.75 -33.88
C GLU A 36 -52.81 -15.21 -33.45
N HIS A 37 -52.74 -15.50 -32.15
CA HIS A 37 -53.25 -16.77 -31.65
C HIS A 37 -54.29 -16.49 -30.57
N ASN A 38 -55.54 -16.48 -31.01
CA ASN A 38 -56.73 -16.49 -30.19
C ASN A 38 -56.78 -17.86 -29.49
N ILE A 39 -56.04 -18.04 -28.39
CA ILE A 39 -56.19 -19.22 -27.54
C ILE A 39 -57.48 -19.01 -26.75
N LEU A 40 -58.52 -19.70 -27.20
CA LEU A 40 -59.81 -19.79 -26.51
C LEU A 40 -59.58 -20.19 -25.06
N VAL A 41 -59.80 -19.22 -24.17
CA VAL A 41 -59.89 -19.42 -22.73
C VAL A 41 -61.11 -20.30 -22.47
N GLY A 42 -60.87 -21.51 -21.97
CA GLY A 42 -61.90 -22.27 -21.28
C GLY A 42 -62.47 -21.42 -20.15
N GLN A 43 -63.77 -21.19 -20.18
CA GLN A 43 -64.52 -20.59 -19.10
C GLN A 43 -64.42 -21.48 -17.86
N ASP A 44 -63.50 -21.18 -16.94
CA ASP A 44 -63.77 -21.25 -15.51
C ASP A 44 -62.60 -20.66 -14.69
N GLY A 45 -62.91 -19.76 -13.76
CA GLY A 45 -61.95 -19.25 -12.77
C GLY A 45 -61.41 -17.83 -13.01
N MET A 46 -62.29 -16.83 -12.99
CA MET A 46 -61.93 -15.40 -12.94
C MET A 46 -61.17 -15.06 -11.65
N ILE A 47 -59.83 -15.04 -11.70
CA ILE A 47 -59.02 -14.31 -10.73
C ILE A 47 -59.08 -12.83 -11.10
N LYS A 48 -59.79 -12.03 -10.29
CA LYS A 48 -59.98 -10.58 -10.45
C LYS A 48 -58.67 -9.82 -10.20
N TYR A 49 -57.76 -9.82 -11.16
CA TYR A 49 -56.78 -8.73 -11.25
C TYR A 49 -57.37 -7.66 -12.18
N SER A 50 -57.61 -6.47 -11.63
CA SER A 50 -58.01 -5.29 -12.42
C SER A 50 -57.00 -5.09 -13.56
N ILE A 51 -57.44 -4.77 -14.78
CA ILE A 51 -56.57 -4.52 -15.94
C ILE A 51 -55.40 -3.56 -15.58
N PRO A 52 -55.62 -2.47 -14.83
CA PRO A 52 -54.54 -1.65 -14.25
C PRO A 52 -53.48 -2.39 -13.41
N ALA A 53 -53.88 -3.41 -12.63
CA ALA A 53 -52.95 -4.20 -11.81
C ALA A 53 -52.11 -5.16 -12.67
N LEU A 54 -52.70 -5.75 -13.71
CA LEU A 54 -51.97 -6.57 -14.69
C LEU A 54 -51.01 -5.72 -15.52
N ILE A 55 -51.44 -4.54 -15.97
CA ILE A 55 -50.55 -3.56 -16.63
C ILE A 55 -49.43 -3.15 -15.68
N GLY A 56 -49.74 -2.80 -14.43
CA GLY A 56 -48.74 -2.44 -13.43
C GLY A 56 -47.75 -3.57 -13.12
N LEU A 57 -48.20 -4.83 -13.10
CA LEU A 57 -47.32 -5.99 -12.93
C LEU A 57 -46.43 -6.18 -14.16
N LEU A 58 -46.99 -6.11 -15.36
CA LEU A 58 -46.27 -6.23 -16.63
C LEU A 58 -45.24 -5.11 -16.81
N THR A 59 -45.55 -3.87 -16.42
CA THR A 59 -44.61 -2.74 -16.43
C THR A 59 -43.50 -2.93 -15.38
N LYS A 60 -43.82 -3.44 -14.18
CA LYS A 60 -42.79 -3.77 -13.17
C LYS A 60 -41.87 -4.90 -13.65
N PHE A 61 -42.42 -5.94 -14.27
CA PHE A 61 -41.65 -7.05 -14.84
C PHE A 61 -40.81 -6.61 -16.04
N SER A 62 -41.32 -5.73 -16.91
CA SER A 62 -40.58 -5.24 -18.08
C SER A 62 -39.43 -4.29 -17.71
N LEU A 63 -39.57 -3.53 -16.62
CA LEU A 63 -38.51 -2.66 -16.08
C LEU A 63 -37.48 -3.42 -15.23
N LEU A 64 -37.81 -4.61 -14.71
CA LEU A 64 -36.94 -5.41 -13.86
C LEU A 64 -35.65 -5.85 -14.58
N VAL A 65 -35.75 -6.23 -15.85
CA VAL A 65 -34.59 -6.72 -16.64
C VAL A 65 -33.60 -5.58 -16.97
N PRO A 66 -34.03 -4.44 -17.56
CA PRO A 66 -33.14 -3.29 -17.76
C PRO A 66 -32.55 -2.75 -16.46
N ARG A 67 -33.34 -2.72 -15.38
CA ARG A 67 -32.90 -2.23 -14.06
C ARG A 67 -31.79 -3.11 -13.49
N ARG A 68 -31.92 -4.44 -13.53
CA ARG A 68 -30.87 -5.37 -13.08
C ARG A 68 -29.59 -5.25 -13.89
N ARG A 69 -29.70 -5.11 -15.22
CA ARG A 69 -28.54 -4.90 -16.10
C ARG A 69 -27.79 -3.61 -15.74
N LEU A 70 -28.51 -2.51 -15.57
CA LEU A 70 -27.90 -1.22 -15.20
C LEU A 70 -27.30 -1.25 -13.80
N GLN A 71 -27.91 -1.96 -12.85
CA GLN A 71 -27.34 -2.16 -11.52
C GLN A 71 -25.99 -2.91 -11.58
N LEU A 72 -25.89 -3.95 -12.41
CA LEU A 72 -24.63 -4.68 -12.62
C LEU A 72 -23.55 -3.82 -13.28
N LEU A 73 -23.91 -3.03 -14.31
CA LEU A 73 -22.99 -2.09 -14.96
C LEU A 73 -22.49 -1.00 -14.00
N LEU A 74 -23.38 -0.48 -13.16
CA LEU A 74 -23.03 0.49 -12.12
C LEU A 74 -22.08 -0.13 -11.09
N TRP A 75 -22.33 -1.37 -10.67
CA TRP A 75 -21.44 -2.10 -9.77
C TRP A 75 -20.07 -2.38 -10.37
N HIS A 76 -20.02 -2.85 -11.62
CA HIS A 76 -18.76 -3.10 -12.32
C HIS A 76 -17.92 -1.83 -12.44
N SER A 77 -18.50 -0.76 -12.97
CA SER A 77 -17.79 0.53 -13.11
C SER A 77 -17.32 1.08 -11.77
N LYS A 78 -18.09 0.90 -10.69
CA LYS A 78 -17.67 1.28 -9.34
C LYS A 78 -16.52 0.42 -8.81
N SER A 79 -16.53 -0.89 -9.08
CA SER A 79 -15.42 -1.78 -8.73
C SER A 79 -14.14 -1.41 -9.48
N GLU A 80 -14.24 -1.06 -10.76
CA GLU A 80 -13.11 -0.54 -11.55
C GLU A 80 -12.58 0.78 -10.96
N LEU A 81 -13.47 1.68 -10.54
CA LEU A 81 -13.07 2.91 -9.84
C LEU A 81 -12.34 2.61 -8.53
N TYR A 82 -12.77 1.62 -7.76
CA TYR A 82 -12.09 1.24 -6.52
C TYR A 82 -10.69 0.68 -6.78
N ALA A 83 -10.53 -0.15 -7.83
CA ALA A 83 -9.22 -0.64 -8.24
C ALA A 83 -8.28 0.55 -8.59
N HIS A 84 -8.76 1.51 -9.37
CA HIS A 84 -7.99 2.72 -9.67
C HIS A 84 -7.67 3.56 -8.43
N ALA A 85 -8.57 3.63 -7.45
CA ALA A 85 -8.33 4.36 -6.20
C ALA A 85 -7.20 3.71 -5.39
N VAL A 86 -7.19 2.38 -5.29
CA VAL A 86 -6.12 1.62 -4.62
C VAL A 86 -4.77 1.81 -5.31
N GLU A 87 -4.74 1.74 -6.64
CA GLU A 87 -3.52 1.96 -7.41
C GLU A 87 -2.98 3.39 -7.26
N LEU A 88 -3.85 4.39 -7.36
CA LEU A 88 -3.50 5.80 -7.17
C LEU A 88 -2.96 6.05 -5.76
N PHE A 89 -3.58 5.42 -4.75
CA PHE A 89 -3.10 5.48 -3.38
C PHE A 89 -1.72 4.87 -3.24
N ALA A 90 -1.50 3.66 -3.78
CA ALA A 90 -0.20 2.97 -3.76
C ALA A 90 0.92 3.77 -4.44
N GLU A 91 0.63 4.47 -5.54
CA GLU A 91 1.61 5.33 -6.22
C GLU A 91 1.98 6.58 -5.42
N ARG A 92 1.06 7.08 -4.60
CA ARG A 92 1.28 8.25 -3.73
C ARG A 92 1.91 7.89 -2.39
N GLN A 93 1.81 6.64 -1.95
CA GLN A 93 2.39 6.16 -0.68
C GLN A 93 3.84 6.61 -0.43
N PRO A 94 4.76 6.60 -1.41
CA PRO A 94 6.13 7.04 -1.19
C PRO A 94 6.24 8.49 -0.74
N LEU A 95 5.33 9.38 -1.18
CA LEU A 95 5.31 10.81 -0.83
C LEU A 95 5.12 11.05 0.68
N TYR A 96 4.46 10.13 1.38
CA TYR A 96 4.10 10.29 2.79
C TYR A 96 5.04 9.59 3.76
N ARG A 97 6.06 8.85 3.28
CA ARG A 97 6.98 8.07 4.13
C ARG A 97 8.07 8.90 4.83
N GLY A 98 8.01 10.24 4.77
CA GLY A 98 8.92 11.13 5.50
C GLY A 98 10.40 11.07 5.07
N THR A 99 10.73 10.29 4.04
CA THR A 99 12.07 10.27 3.44
C THR A 99 12.18 11.42 2.46
N HIS A 100 13.31 12.13 2.43
CA HIS A 100 13.55 13.16 1.43
C HIS A 100 13.57 12.53 0.03
N ILE A 101 12.48 12.68 -0.72
CA ILE A 101 12.34 12.10 -2.05
C ILE A 101 13.16 12.95 -3.02
N GLY A 102 14.17 12.34 -3.64
CA GLY A 102 14.92 13.00 -4.70
C GLY A 102 14.03 13.39 -5.88
N THR A 103 14.46 14.38 -6.66
CA THR A 103 13.72 14.93 -7.81
C THR A 103 13.32 13.87 -8.84
N THR A 104 14.15 12.85 -9.04
CA THR A 104 13.90 11.72 -9.95
C THR A 104 12.70 10.87 -9.53
N LEU A 105 12.57 10.54 -8.24
CA LEU A 105 11.47 9.71 -7.77
C LEU A 105 10.17 10.53 -7.74
N SER A 106 10.23 11.80 -7.34
CA SER A 106 9.09 12.71 -7.41
C SER A 106 8.55 12.85 -8.84
N THR A 107 9.42 13.04 -9.83
CA THR A 107 9.01 13.14 -11.25
C THR A 107 8.43 11.82 -11.78
N GLN A 108 8.96 10.67 -11.37
CA GLN A 108 8.40 9.37 -11.74
C GLN A 108 6.99 9.15 -11.15
N ILE A 109 6.77 9.53 -9.89
CA ILE A 109 5.46 9.47 -9.24
C ILE A 109 4.47 10.37 -9.96
N MET A 110 4.85 11.63 -10.25
CA MET A 110 3.99 12.56 -10.99
C MET A 110 3.64 12.03 -12.39
N ALA A 111 4.61 11.46 -13.11
CA ALA A 111 4.35 10.87 -14.41
C ALA A 111 3.44 9.63 -14.35
N ALA A 112 3.49 8.86 -13.25
CA ALA A 112 2.58 7.74 -13.02
C ALA A 112 1.15 8.20 -12.74
N VAL A 113 0.99 9.19 -11.86
CA VAL A 113 -0.31 9.82 -11.55
C VAL A 113 -0.94 10.40 -12.82
N GLU A 114 -0.17 11.14 -13.63
CA GLU A 114 -0.68 11.74 -14.87
C GLU A 114 -1.10 10.67 -15.89
N ARG A 115 -0.33 9.58 -16.02
CA ARG A 115 -0.70 8.45 -16.90
C ARG A 115 -2.04 7.82 -16.52
N ARG A 116 -2.43 7.85 -15.24
CA ARG A 116 -3.70 7.27 -14.77
C ARG A 116 -4.90 8.21 -14.88
N LYS A 117 -4.69 9.50 -15.09
CA LYS A 117 -5.77 10.49 -15.18
C LYS A 117 -6.81 10.13 -16.24
N GLN A 118 -6.38 9.85 -17.47
CA GLN A 118 -7.28 9.52 -18.58
C GLN A 118 -8.09 8.23 -18.38
N PRO A 119 -7.48 7.09 -17.94
CA PRO A 119 -8.24 5.90 -17.55
C PRO A 119 -9.29 6.18 -16.48
N ILE A 120 -8.92 6.92 -15.41
CA ILE A 120 -9.83 7.25 -14.31
C ILE A 120 -11.00 8.10 -14.81
N GLU A 121 -10.74 9.16 -15.58
CA GLU A 121 -11.79 10.02 -16.15
C GLU A 121 -12.76 9.23 -17.04
N THR A 122 -12.23 8.27 -17.80
CA THR A 122 -13.06 7.39 -18.65
C THR A 122 -13.98 6.51 -17.80
N THR A 123 -13.47 5.92 -16.73
CA THR A 123 -14.26 5.07 -15.83
C THR A 123 -15.27 5.90 -15.03
N ILE A 124 -14.91 7.11 -14.60
CA ILE A 124 -15.82 8.07 -13.94
C ILE A 124 -16.98 8.42 -14.89
N LYS A 125 -16.69 8.71 -16.16
CA LYS A 125 -17.72 9.01 -17.15
C LYS A 125 -18.69 7.84 -17.34
N LYS A 126 -18.18 6.61 -17.47
CA LYS A 126 -19.02 5.40 -17.55
C LYS A 126 -19.91 5.24 -16.32
N TYR A 127 -19.34 5.42 -15.12
CA TYR A 127 -20.06 5.34 -13.86
C TYR A 127 -21.22 6.37 -13.81
N ASN A 128 -20.93 7.64 -14.10
CA ASN A 128 -21.95 8.70 -14.12
C ASN A 128 -23.05 8.42 -15.17
N GLU A 129 -22.68 7.93 -16.36
CA GLU A 129 -23.65 7.55 -17.40
C GLU A 129 -24.57 6.39 -16.95
N TYR A 130 -24.02 5.33 -16.34
CA TYR A 130 -24.82 4.21 -15.85
C TYR A 130 -25.69 4.63 -14.67
N ARG A 131 -25.17 5.51 -13.81
CA ARG A 131 -25.90 6.07 -12.67
C ARG A 131 -27.11 6.88 -13.12
N ALA A 132 -26.94 7.80 -14.08
CA ALA A 132 -28.02 8.60 -14.63
C ALA A 132 -29.10 7.72 -15.30
N LYS A 133 -28.68 6.70 -16.06
CA LYS A 133 -29.60 5.72 -16.67
C LYS A 133 -30.35 4.89 -15.61
N PHE A 134 -29.68 4.52 -14.52
CA PHE A 134 -30.30 3.77 -13.43
C PHE A 134 -31.31 4.64 -12.66
N GLN A 135 -30.96 5.90 -12.39
CA GLN A 135 -31.84 6.91 -11.77
C GLN A 135 -33.13 7.13 -12.57
N ALA A 136 -33.04 7.20 -13.89
CA ALA A 136 -34.21 7.34 -14.74
C ALA A 136 -35.21 6.16 -14.64
N LEU A 137 -34.79 5.01 -14.10
CA LEU A 137 -35.64 3.82 -13.89
C LEU A 137 -36.11 3.65 -12.44
N LEU A 138 -35.68 4.51 -11.52
CA LEU A 138 -36.12 4.51 -10.13
C LEU A 138 -37.46 5.25 -10.01
N ALA A 139 -38.32 4.81 -9.10
CA ALA A 139 -39.54 5.54 -8.77
C ALA A 139 -39.19 6.75 -7.86
N PRO A 140 -39.98 7.85 -7.86
CA PRO A 140 -39.64 9.09 -7.13
C PRO A 140 -39.39 8.91 -5.62
N ASP A 141 -39.98 7.88 -5.02
CA ASP A 141 -39.82 7.46 -3.63
C ASP A 141 -38.49 6.73 -3.36
N GLU A 142 -37.87 6.13 -4.37
CA GLU A 142 -36.60 5.39 -4.29
C GLU A 142 -35.35 6.27 -4.55
N HIS A 143 -35.54 7.58 -4.78
CA HIS A 143 -34.43 8.50 -5.09
C HIS A 143 -33.62 8.96 -3.86
N GLN A 144 -34.09 8.66 -2.64
CA GLN A 144 -33.55 9.25 -1.41
C GLN A 144 -32.11 8.83 -1.07
N ASP A 145 -31.63 7.69 -1.60
CA ASP A 145 -30.34 7.11 -1.22
C ASP A 145 -29.20 7.38 -2.21
N LEU A 146 -29.42 8.19 -3.26
CA LEU A 146 -28.41 8.47 -4.30
C LEU A 146 -27.91 9.92 -4.21
N ASP A 147 -26.61 10.12 -3.94
CA ASP A 147 -25.97 11.45 -3.88
C ASP A 147 -26.19 12.24 -5.19
N PRO A 148 -27.02 13.29 -5.26
CA PRO A 148 -27.47 13.88 -6.52
C PRO A 148 -26.33 14.38 -7.44
N GLN A 149 -25.11 14.59 -6.92
CA GLN A 149 -23.98 15.09 -7.68
C GLN A 149 -23.20 14.00 -8.42
N ASP A 150 -22.81 14.30 -9.68
CA ASP A 150 -21.91 13.44 -10.46
C ASP A 150 -20.51 13.38 -9.83
N LEU A 151 -19.88 12.20 -9.94
CA LEU A 151 -18.50 12.02 -9.48
C LEU A 151 -17.57 12.78 -10.43
N THR A 152 -16.71 13.63 -9.89
CA THR A 152 -15.67 14.35 -10.64
C THR A 152 -14.30 13.77 -10.32
N TYR A 153 -13.33 13.95 -11.23
CA TYR A 153 -11.95 13.51 -10.99
C TYR A 153 -11.38 14.11 -9.70
N ARG A 154 -11.62 15.40 -9.45
CA ARG A 154 -11.21 16.08 -8.22
C ARG A 154 -11.79 15.43 -6.95
N LYS A 155 -13.10 15.12 -6.95
CA LYS A 155 -13.75 14.43 -5.82
C LYS A 155 -13.17 13.03 -5.62
N PHE A 156 -12.94 12.30 -6.71
CA PHE A 156 -12.38 10.95 -6.69
C PHE A 156 -10.95 10.91 -6.11
N VAL A 157 -10.08 11.81 -6.58
CA VAL A 157 -8.66 11.84 -6.17
C VAL A 157 -8.47 12.19 -4.68
N ASN A 158 -9.40 12.96 -4.12
CA ASN A 158 -9.39 13.38 -2.72
C ASN A 158 -10.18 12.44 -1.81
N MET A 159 -10.80 11.40 -2.36
CA MET A 159 -11.60 10.44 -1.62
C MET A 159 -10.70 9.44 -0.90
N SER A 160 -11.00 9.17 0.37
CA SER A 160 -10.33 8.09 1.11
C SER A 160 -10.79 6.72 0.60
N LEU A 161 -9.96 5.68 0.78
CA LEU A 161 -10.39 4.29 0.55
C LEU A 161 -11.52 3.87 1.50
N ASP A 162 -11.66 4.55 2.65
CA ASP A 162 -12.69 4.29 3.65
C ASP A 162 -13.96 5.13 3.47
N ASP A 163 -14.03 5.95 2.41
CA ASP A 163 -15.16 6.86 2.16
C ASP A 163 -16.50 6.10 2.08
N ALA A 164 -17.57 6.71 2.61
CA ALA A 164 -18.92 6.16 2.57
C ALA A 164 -19.40 5.85 1.14
N PHE A 165 -18.89 6.57 0.14
CA PHE A 165 -19.09 6.27 -1.27
C PHE A 165 -18.78 4.81 -1.59
N TRP A 166 -17.74 4.20 -1.03
CA TRP A 166 -17.41 2.79 -1.30
C TRP A 166 -18.35 1.80 -0.62
N GLN A 167 -19.17 2.27 0.32
CA GLN A 167 -19.99 1.46 1.23
C GLN A 167 -21.47 1.36 0.83
N ASP A 168 -21.85 1.83 -0.37
CA ASP A 168 -23.25 1.86 -0.83
C ASP A 168 -23.94 0.48 -0.85
N VAL A 169 -24.94 0.32 0.01
CA VAL A 169 -25.69 -0.94 0.18
C VAL A 169 -26.53 -1.29 -1.04
N TYR A 170 -27.06 -0.31 -1.78
CA TYR A 170 -28.04 -0.52 -2.85
C TYR A 170 -27.47 -1.24 -4.11
N LEU A 171 -26.14 -1.29 -4.23
CA LEU A 171 -25.45 -2.00 -5.29
C LEU A 171 -25.31 -3.50 -5.03
N TYR A 172 -25.44 -3.92 -3.76
CA TYR A 172 -25.35 -5.32 -3.37
C TYR A 172 -26.73 -5.96 -3.45
N ASN A 173 -26.87 -7.00 -4.26
CA ASN A 173 -28.12 -7.77 -4.39
C ASN A 173 -28.50 -8.55 -3.12
N SER A 174 -27.64 -8.56 -2.10
CA SER A 174 -27.88 -9.25 -0.85
C SER A 174 -28.82 -8.43 0.03
N ARG A 175 -30.02 -8.95 0.28
CA ARG A 175 -30.96 -8.43 1.28
C ARG A 175 -30.76 -9.08 2.65
N GLU A 176 -29.68 -9.83 2.81
CA GLU A 176 -29.38 -10.53 4.04
C GLU A 176 -29.10 -9.53 5.18
N PRO A 177 -29.40 -9.89 6.45
CA PRO A 177 -29.23 -8.98 7.58
C PRO A 177 -27.82 -8.39 7.68
N TRP A 178 -26.77 -9.14 7.32
CA TRP A 178 -25.39 -8.66 7.34
C TRP A 178 -25.07 -7.61 6.28
N ALA A 179 -25.86 -7.51 5.21
CA ALA A 179 -25.67 -6.55 4.12
C ALA A 179 -26.51 -5.27 4.31
N CYS A 180 -27.70 -5.37 4.92
CA CYS A 180 -28.63 -4.24 5.06
C CYS A 180 -28.68 -3.63 6.48
N ASN A 181 -28.40 -4.40 7.53
CA ASN A 181 -28.46 -3.89 8.90
C ASN A 181 -27.17 -3.12 9.25
N SER A 182 -27.32 -1.85 9.60
CA SER A 182 -26.21 -0.96 9.94
C SER A 182 -25.41 -1.44 11.15
N ASP A 183 -26.08 -1.97 12.18
CA ASP A 183 -25.42 -2.44 13.40
C ASP A 183 -24.61 -3.72 13.14
N VAL A 184 -25.14 -4.62 12.31
CA VAL A 184 -24.40 -5.84 11.91
C VAL A 184 -23.16 -5.47 11.08
N ARG A 185 -23.28 -4.50 10.16
CA ARG A 185 -22.13 -4.01 9.39
C ARG A 185 -21.09 -3.33 10.26
N ALA A 186 -21.52 -2.47 11.19
CA ALA A 186 -20.63 -1.82 12.14
C ALA A 186 -19.89 -2.84 13.00
N GLY A 187 -20.58 -3.90 13.45
CA GLY A 187 -19.96 -5.02 14.17
C GLY A 187 -18.92 -5.78 13.33
N ILE A 188 -19.24 -6.08 12.06
CA ILE A 188 -18.29 -6.72 11.13
C ILE A 188 -17.06 -5.83 10.91
N GLN A 189 -17.25 -4.53 10.70
CA GLN A 189 -16.15 -3.58 10.50
C GLN A 189 -15.27 -3.46 11.75
N ALA A 190 -15.86 -3.38 12.94
CA ALA A 190 -15.11 -3.36 14.20
C ALA A 190 -14.28 -4.64 14.40
N MET A 191 -14.84 -5.80 14.06
CA MET A 191 -14.12 -7.07 14.10
C MET A 191 -12.95 -7.08 13.10
N LEU A 192 -13.16 -6.65 11.86
CA LEU A 192 -12.10 -6.58 10.84
C LEU A 192 -11.00 -5.59 11.23
N ALA A 193 -11.35 -4.42 11.77
CA ALA A 193 -10.39 -3.43 12.26
C ALA A 193 -9.56 -3.99 13.42
N THR A 194 -10.18 -4.77 14.32
CA THR A 194 -9.47 -5.43 15.42
C THR A 194 -8.49 -6.48 14.89
N GLN A 195 -8.94 -7.34 13.96
CA GLN A 195 -8.07 -8.34 13.33
C GLN A 195 -6.91 -7.68 12.57
N ARG A 196 -7.18 -6.57 11.90
CA ARG A 196 -6.15 -5.80 11.21
C ARG A 196 -5.13 -5.21 12.17
N ALA A 197 -5.57 -4.66 13.29
CA ALA A 197 -4.67 -4.16 14.33
C ALA A 197 -3.79 -5.28 14.91
N ASP A 198 -4.35 -6.47 15.11
CA ASP A 198 -3.58 -7.65 15.57
C ASP A 198 -2.51 -8.07 14.52
N GLU A 199 -2.88 -8.08 13.23
CA GLU A 199 -1.94 -8.32 12.14
C GLU A 199 -0.81 -7.28 12.11
N GLU A 200 -1.14 -6.00 12.16
CA GLU A 200 -0.17 -4.91 12.15
C GLU A 200 0.75 -4.96 13.36
N MET A 201 0.22 -5.27 14.54
CA MET A 201 1.01 -5.51 15.75
C MET A 201 2.02 -6.66 15.54
N SER A 202 1.59 -7.73 14.87
CA SER A 202 2.49 -8.85 14.54
C SER A 202 3.57 -8.46 13.53
N PHE A 203 3.24 -7.61 12.54
CA PHE A 203 4.22 -7.08 11.58
C PHE A 203 5.26 -6.20 12.26
N ILE A 204 4.84 -5.26 13.12
CA ILE A 204 5.75 -4.38 13.87
C ILE A 204 6.68 -5.21 14.75
N ARG A 205 6.16 -6.26 15.40
CA ARG A 205 6.95 -7.20 16.22
C ARG A 205 8.07 -7.88 15.41
N ASN A 206 7.72 -8.36 14.22
CA ASN A 206 8.67 -9.04 13.33
C ASN A 206 9.70 -8.07 12.77
N GLU A 207 9.29 -6.86 12.41
CA GLU A 207 10.18 -5.84 11.88
C GLU A 207 11.17 -5.38 12.95
N LEU A 208 10.71 -5.15 14.19
CA LEU A 208 11.59 -4.88 15.33
C LEU A 208 12.62 -6.01 15.49
N SER A 209 12.16 -7.26 15.55
CA SER A 209 13.05 -8.41 15.72
C SER A 209 14.09 -8.51 14.60
N SER A 210 13.69 -8.18 13.37
CA SER A 210 14.57 -8.17 12.20
C SER A 210 15.59 -7.04 12.27
N ALA A 211 15.17 -5.83 12.65
CA ALA A 211 16.07 -4.69 12.83
C ALA A 211 17.11 -4.94 13.93
N LEU A 212 16.70 -5.53 15.06
CA LEU A 212 17.63 -5.90 16.15
C LEU A 212 18.61 -6.98 15.71
N SER A 213 18.13 -8.03 15.02
CA SER A 213 18.97 -9.09 14.49
C SER A 213 19.97 -8.57 13.46
N TRP A 214 19.52 -7.68 12.56
CA TRP A 214 20.39 -6.99 11.61
C TRP A 214 21.50 -6.21 12.34
N ALA A 215 21.16 -5.42 13.35
CA ALA A 215 22.12 -4.61 14.07
C ALA A 215 23.17 -5.46 14.81
N VAL A 216 22.76 -6.55 15.45
CA VAL A 216 23.68 -7.54 16.07
C VAL A 216 24.57 -8.21 15.02
N ASN A 217 23.99 -8.64 13.90
CA ASN A 217 24.73 -9.33 12.84
C ASN A 217 25.80 -8.45 12.20
N ILE A 218 25.49 -7.17 11.93
CA ILE A 218 26.47 -6.21 11.40
C ILE A 218 27.59 -5.98 12.41
N TYR A 219 27.27 -5.80 13.69
CA TYR A 219 28.27 -5.66 14.74
C TYR A 219 29.23 -6.86 14.79
N ASN A 220 28.67 -8.08 14.79
CA ASN A 220 29.45 -9.32 14.82
C ASN A 220 30.29 -9.50 13.56
N SER A 221 29.75 -9.15 12.39
CA SER A 221 30.45 -9.23 11.11
C SER A 221 31.65 -8.27 11.07
N ILE A 222 31.47 -7.01 11.46
CA ILE A 222 32.57 -6.03 11.46
C ILE A 222 33.63 -6.43 12.48
N THR A 223 33.22 -6.80 13.70
CA THR A 223 34.14 -7.24 14.75
C THR A 223 34.91 -8.51 14.36
N GLY A 224 34.24 -9.47 13.72
CA GLY A 224 34.86 -10.68 13.21
C GLY A 224 35.94 -10.39 12.16
N LYS A 225 35.63 -9.54 11.18
CA LYS A 225 36.59 -9.12 10.15
C LYS A 225 37.79 -8.38 10.74
N ILE A 226 37.57 -7.48 11.69
CA ILE A 226 38.67 -6.79 12.39
C ILE A 226 39.60 -7.81 13.05
N ARG A 227 39.06 -8.78 13.79
CA ARG A 227 39.87 -9.82 14.48
C ARG A 227 40.67 -10.68 13.50
N GLU A 228 40.08 -11.01 12.36
CA GLU A 228 40.74 -11.84 11.35
C GLU A 228 41.91 -11.11 10.68
N ILE A 229 41.71 -9.83 10.31
CA ILE A 229 42.76 -8.98 9.76
C ILE A 229 43.87 -8.75 10.80
N ASP A 230 43.52 -8.41 12.04
CA ASP A 230 44.49 -8.14 13.12
C ASP A 230 45.37 -9.37 13.42
N ARG A 231 44.76 -10.57 13.39
CA ARG A 231 45.48 -11.84 13.54
C ARG A 231 46.49 -12.06 12.41
N LEU A 232 46.12 -11.78 11.16
CA LEU A 232 47.01 -11.91 10.01
C LEU A 232 48.15 -10.89 10.02
N VAL A 233 47.86 -9.63 10.38
CA VAL A 233 48.90 -8.60 10.53
C VAL A 233 49.91 -9.00 11.61
N THR A 234 49.44 -9.60 12.71
CA THR A 234 50.31 -10.10 13.78
C THR A 234 51.14 -11.30 13.31
N GLU A 235 50.53 -12.27 12.61
CA GLU A 235 51.22 -13.42 12.02
C GLU A 235 52.33 -12.97 11.04
N LEU A 236 52.10 -11.94 10.22
CA LEU A 236 53.13 -11.38 9.33
C LEU A 236 54.28 -10.69 10.06
N SER A 237 53.99 -9.97 11.15
CA SER A 237 55.02 -9.26 11.92
C SER A 237 55.96 -10.21 12.67
N GLU A 238 55.57 -11.46 12.86
CA GLU A 238 56.33 -12.48 13.59
C GLU A 238 57.06 -13.47 12.67
N SER A 239 56.76 -13.48 11.36
CA SER A 239 57.37 -14.36 10.37
C SER A 239 58.64 -13.76 9.76
N ASP A 240 59.67 -14.57 9.57
CA ASP A 240 60.88 -14.17 8.83
C ASP A 240 60.55 -14.00 7.32
N GLU A 241 61.16 -13.02 6.65
CA GLU A 241 60.91 -12.66 5.23
C GLU A 241 61.08 -13.85 4.26
N ASP A 242 61.83 -14.89 4.66
CA ASP A 242 62.11 -16.09 3.85
C ASP A 242 61.00 -17.17 3.91
N GLU A 243 59.95 -17.01 4.74
CA GLU A 243 58.86 -17.98 4.95
C GLU A 243 57.47 -17.50 4.46
N ILE A 244 57.38 -16.36 3.77
CA ILE A 244 56.13 -15.89 3.16
C ILE A 244 55.83 -16.76 1.92
N ASP A 245 55.00 -17.79 2.10
CA ASP A 245 54.55 -18.71 1.04
C ASP A 245 53.38 -18.12 0.23
N ASP A 246 53.22 -18.57 -1.02
CA ASP A 246 52.14 -18.18 -1.96
C ASP A 246 50.73 -18.40 -1.35
N GLU A 247 50.62 -19.31 -0.38
CA GLU A 247 49.39 -19.59 0.38
C GLU A 247 48.97 -18.41 1.29
N MET A 248 49.91 -17.64 1.81
CA MET A 248 49.64 -16.49 2.68
C MET A 248 49.17 -15.26 1.90
N GLU A 249 49.71 -15.04 0.70
CA GLU A 249 49.26 -13.97 -0.22
C GLU A 249 47.83 -14.23 -0.71
N SER A 250 47.47 -15.50 -0.95
CA SER A 250 46.10 -15.92 -1.29
C SER A 250 45.08 -15.61 -0.18
N ARG A 251 45.47 -15.71 1.10
CA ARG A 251 44.59 -15.37 2.25
C ARG A 251 44.21 -13.90 2.29
N TRP A 252 45.09 -13.00 1.84
CA TRP A 252 44.79 -11.57 1.72
C TRP A 252 43.75 -11.27 0.64
N GLY A 253 43.77 -12.03 -0.46
CA GLY A 253 42.83 -11.89 -1.57
C GLY A 253 41.36 -12.10 -1.19
N ASP A 254 41.10 -12.93 -0.18
CA ASP A 254 39.74 -13.20 0.33
C ASP A 254 39.27 -12.17 1.37
N LEU A 255 40.20 -11.50 2.05
CA LEU A 255 39.91 -10.62 3.19
C LEU A 255 39.94 -9.13 2.85
N LEU A 256 40.83 -8.74 1.94
CA LEU A 256 40.97 -7.36 1.51
C LEU A 256 40.05 -7.04 0.32
N PRO A 257 39.55 -5.79 0.22
CA PRO A 257 38.86 -5.35 -0.98
C PRO A 257 39.78 -5.46 -2.19
N SER A 258 39.24 -5.91 -3.33
CA SER A 258 39.93 -5.95 -4.64
C SER A 258 40.26 -4.55 -5.22
N ILE A 259 40.15 -3.49 -4.42
CA ILE A 259 40.39 -2.12 -4.85
C ILE A 259 41.90 -1.92 -5.02
N SER A 260 42.31 -1.54 -6.23
CA SER A 260 43.71 -1.18 -6.50
C SER A 260 44.02 0.18 -5.87
N LEU A 261 44.93 0.16 -4.88
CA LEU A 261 45.45 1.35 -4.20
C LEU A 261 46.84 1.76 -4.73
N GLY A 262 47.18 1.36 -5.96
CA GLY A 262 48.53 1.52 -6.52
C GLY A 262 49.52 0.49 -5.98
N ASP A 263 50.81 0.83 -5.97
CA ASP A 263 51.93 0.01 -5.44
C ASP A 263 51.94 0.02 -3.90
N CYS A 264 50.80 -0.35 -3.31
CA CYS A 264 50.61 -0.44 -1.87
C CYS A 264 50.78 -1.91 -1.45
N GLU A 265 51.68 -2.16 -0.51
CA GLU A 265 51.86 -3.47 0.11
C GLU A 265 50.58 -3.88 0.89
N ASP A 266 50.33 -5.18 0.98
CA ASP A 266 49.07 -5.71 1.51
C ASP A 266 48.89 -5.45 3.02
N ASP A 267 49.98 -5.30 3.75
CA ASP A 267 50.00 -4.87 5.15
C ASP A 267 49.46 -3.44 5.32
N VAL A 268 49.86 -2.50 4.44
CA VAL A 268 49.39 -1.12 4.45
C VAL A 268 47.91 -1.06 4.04
N LYS A 269 47.49 -1.89 3.08
CA LYS A 269 46.07 -2.04 2.72
C LYS A 269 45.26 -2.59 3.90
N ALA A 270 45.78 -3.59 4.59
CA ALA A 270 45.14 -4.18 5.77
C ALA A 270 44.96 -3.15 6.89
N GLN A 271 45.98 -2.35 7.17
CA GLN A 271 45.90 -1.28 8.17
C GLN A 271 44.86 -0.22 7.80
N LEU A 272 44.77 0.14 6.52
CA LEU A 272 43.74 1.08 6.03
C LEU A 272 42.33 0.51 6.20
N VAL A 273 42.12 -0.75 5.81
CA VAL A 273 40.85 -1.45 5.97
C VAL A 273 40.47 -1.55 7.45
N LEU A 274 41.42 -1.88 8.31
CA LEU A 274 41.21 -1.96 9.76
C LEU A 274 40.79 -0.61 10.34
N ASN A 275 41.41 0.49 9.90
CA ASN A 275 41.01 1.84 10.32
C ASN A 275 39.57 2.17 9.89
N VAL A 276 39.22 1.86 8.64
CA VAL A 276 37.86 2.08 8.12
C VAL A 276 36.83 1.23 8.86
N LEU A 277 37.12 -0.07 9.09
CA LEU A 277 36.22 -0.96 9.82
C LEU A 277 36.03 -0.51 11.26
N ASN A 278 37.06 0.00 11.93
CA ASN A 278 36.94 0.56 13.28
C ASN A 278 36.09 1.83 13.30
N ASP A 279 36.27 2.75 12.36
CA ASP A 279 35.42 3.95 12.23
C ASP A 279 33.94 3.57 11.98
N GLN A 280 33.68 2.61 11.09
CA GLN A 280 32.33 2.12 10.85
C GLN A 280 31.75 1.39 12.06
N LEU A 281 32.57 0.65 12.82
CA LEU A 281 32.13 0.00 14.05
C LEU A 281 31.70 1.02 15.11
N VAL A 282 32.45 2.12 15.27
CA VAL A 282 32.09 3.21 16.20
C VAL A 282 30.76 3.83 15.80
N LYS A 283 30.61 4.22 14.52
CA LYS A 283 29.34 4.78 14.01
C LYS A 283 28.16 3.83 14.20
N HIS A 284 28.37 2.53 13.97
CA HIS A 284 27.33 1.52 14.17
C HIS A 284 26.96 1.38 15.66
N LYS A 285 27.95 1.38 16.57
CA LYS A 285 27.72 1.38 18.02
C LYS A 285 26.92 2.60 18.47
N ASP A 286 27.24 3.78 17.95
CA ASP A 286 26.51 5.02 18.29
C ASP A 286 25.03 4.94 17.90
N ILE A 287 24.74 4.42 16.70
CA ILE A 287 23.36 4.17 16.24
C ILE A 287 22.68 3.18 17.20
N MET A 288 23.36 2.08 17.52
CA MET A 288 22.81 1.04 18.38
C MET A 288 22.48 1.55 19.79
N LEU A 289 23.36 2.35 20.38
CA LEU A 289 23.16 2.98 21.68
C LEU A 289 22.07 4.05 21.64
N GLY A 290 22.00 4.82 20.55
CA GLY A 290 20.92 5.79 20.31
C GLY A 290 19.54 5.14 20.25
N TRP A 291 19.42 3.93 19.69
CA TRP A 291 18.16 3.18 19.63
C TRP A 291 17.79 2.47 20.93
N ALA A 292 18.73 2.25 21.84
CA ALA A 292 18.52 1.46 23.06
C ALA A 292 17.30 1.86 23.91
N PRO A 293 17.02 3.15 24.20
CA PRO A 293 15.85 3.53 25.01
C PRO A 293 14.54 3.26 24.28
N ASP A 294 14.46 3.58 22.99
CA ASP A 294 13.25 3.41 22.18
C ASP A 294 12.94 1.94 21.95
N VAL A 295 13.96 1.14 21.64
CA VAL A 295 13.85 -0.32 21.51
C VAL A 295 13.34 -0.94 22.81
N ARG A 296 13.85 -0.50 23.97
CA ARG A 296 13.40 -1.00 25.27
C ARG A 296 11.92 -0.65 25.52
N SER A 297 11.52 0.58 25.22
CA SER A 297 10.13 1.03 25.36
C SER A 297 9.19 0.23 24.45
N LEU A 298 9.54 0.13 23.17
CA LEU A 298 8.75 -0.59 22.16
C LEU A 298 8.69 -2.09 22.46
N TRP A 299 9.80 -2.71 22.89
CA TRP A 299 9.82 -4.11 23.28
C TRP A 299 8.86 -4.38 24.44
N ASN A 300 8.86 -3.54 25.48
CA ASN A 300 7.97 -3.70 26.61
C ASN A 300 6.49 -3.58 26.20
N MET A 301 6.18 -2.67 25.28
CA MET A 301 4.83 -2.51 24.74
C MET A 301 4.37 -3.74 23.95
N LEU A 302 5.26 -4.34 23.15
CA LEU A 302 4.92 -5.42 22.21
C LEU A 302 4.99 -6.82 22.86
N HIS A 303 6.01 -7.08 23.68
CA HIS A 303 6.33 -8.39 24.23
C HIS A 303 6.15 -8.50 25.75
N GLY A 304 6.02 -7.37 26.46
CA GLY A 304 5.96 -7.36 27.92
C GLY A 304 7.35 -7.38 28.55
N GLU A 305 7.81 -8.54 29.03
CA GLU A 305 9.12 -8.65 29.70
C GLU A 305 10.25 -8.95 28.71
N ILE A 306 11.43 -8.40 28.99
CA ILE A 306 12.65 -8.69 28.23
C ILE A 306 13.12 -10.11 28.62
N PRO A 307 13.35 -11.02 27.66
CA PRO A 307 13.89 -12.34 27.95
C PRO A 307 15.24 -12.26 28.66
N GLN A 308 15.52 -13.21 29.55
CA GLN A 308 16.81 -13.26 30.28
C GLN A 308 18.03 -13.35 29.35
N ARG A 309 17.87 -13.92 28.16
CA ARG A 309 18.91 -14.01 27.12
C ARG A 309 18.35 -13.47 25.83
N HIS A 310 18.86 -12.31 25.43
CA HIS A 310 18.54 -11.72 24.14
C HIS A 310 19.77 -10.99 23.63
N GLU A 311 20.26 -11.41 22.47
CA GLU A 311 21.57 -11.03 21.93
C GLU A 311 21.75 -9.51 21.86
N TRP A 312 20.73 -8.78 21.40
CA TRP A 312 20.74 -7.32 21.39
C TRP A 312 20.92 -6.70 22.77
N PHE A 313 20.14 -7.12 23.78
CA PHE A 313 20.15 -6.50 25.11
C PHE A 313 21.44 -6.83 25.87
N GLU A 314 21.98 -8.04 25.69
CA GLU A 314 23.31 -8.40 26.20
C GLU A 314 24.39 -7.56 25.55
N LEU A 315 24.35 -7.40 24.22
CA LEU A 315 25.30 -6.59 23.47
C LEU A 315 25.26 -5.10 23.87
N ILE A 316 24.08 -4.49 23.95
CA ILE A 316 23.94 -3.10 24.40
C ILE A 316 24.46 -2.90 25.83
N THR A 317 24.22 -3.87 26.73
CA THR A 317 24.71 -3.79 28.10
C THR A 317 26.23 -3.85 28.17
N THR A 318 26.87 -4.67 27.33
CA THR A 318 28.33 -4.74 27.25
C THR A 318 28.93 -3.46 26.65
N LEU A 319 28.32 -2.91 25.60
CA LEU A 319 28.75 -1.65 24.97
C LEU A 319 28.63 -0.46 25.92
N ALA A 320 27.50 -0.30 26.61
CA ALA A 320 27.30 0.76 27.59
C ALA A 320 28.27 0.67 28.78
N SER A 321 28.73 -0.54 29.12
CA SER A 321 29.74 -0.75 30.17
C SER A 321 31.16 -0.37 29.71
N GLN A 322 31.44 -0.49 28.42
CA GLN A 322 32.74 -0.13 27.83
C GLN A 322 32.90 1.38 27.67
N ASP A 323 31.84 2.10 27.30
CA ASP A 323 31.88 3.57 27.17
C ASP A 323 32.09 4.27 28.53
N ASN A 324 31.52 3.73 29.61
CA ASN A 324 31.71 4.25 30.96
C ASN A 324 33.13 4.05 31.53
N ALA A 325 33.97 3.25 30.87
CA ALA A 325 35.36 3.01 31.27
C ALA A 325 36.37 3.98 30.64
N THR A 326 35.93 4.86 29.74
CA THR A 326 36.80 5.86 29.08
C THR A 326 36.49 7.24 29.65
N PRO A 327 37.43 7.94 30.31
CA PRO A 327 37.17 9.30 30.80
C PRO A 327 36.91 10.24 29.61
N PRO A 328 35.98 11.21 29.72
CA PRO A 328 35.78 12.17 28.66
C PRO A 328 37.02 13.06 28.54
N LEU A 329 37.67 13.03 27.37
CA LEU A 329 38.53 14.12 26.95
C LEU A 329 37.65 15.37 26.82
N THR A 330 37.89 16.34 27.69
CA THR A 330 37.24 17.65 27.71
C THR A 330 37.31 18.31 26.34
N ALA A 331 36.19 18.33 25.61
CA ALA A 331 35.99 19.20 24.47
C ALA A 331 35.69 20.60 25.00
N GLN A 332 36.58 21.54 24.66
CA GLN A 332 36.41 22.97 24.92
C GLN A 332 35.17 23.49 24.19
N THR A 333 34.46 24.36 24.89
CA THR A 333 33.32 25.13 24.39
C THR A 333 33.83 26.37 23.67
N ASP A 334 33.46 26.52 22.40
CA ASP A 334 33.38 27.75 21.60
C ASP A 334 32.55 27.35 20.36
N GLU A 335 31.59 28.08 19.81
CA GLU A 335 31.13 29.45 19.98
C GLU A 335 29.69 29.49 19.41
N GLN A 336 28.86 30.40 19.92
CA GLN A 336 27.50 30.65 19.46
C GLN A 336 27.43 31.07 17.98
N ILE A 337 26.54 30.42 17.21
CA ILE A 337 25.98 30.94 15.97
C ILE A 337 24.46 31.01 16.15
N GLY A 338 23.91 32.21 15.93
CA GLY A 338 22.52 32.58 16.21
C GLY A 338 21.45 31.93 15.32
N PRO A 339 20.17 32.19 15.60
CA PRO A 339 19.04 31.52 14.95
C PRO A 339 18.88 32.07 13.53
N ASN A 340 19.06 31.21 12.53
CA ASN A 340 18.58 31.53 11.19
C ASN A 340 17.09 31.20 11.12
N GLU A 341 16.34 32.19 10.65
CA GLU A 341 14.90 32.21 10.47
C GLU A 341 14.39 30.97 9.74
N GLU A 342 13.51 30.27 10.42
CA GLU A 342 12.70 29.15 9.96
C GLU A 342 11.80 29.68 8.83
N GLY A 343 12.13 29.33 7.58
CA GLY A 343 11.24 29.57 6.45
C GLY A 343 10.03 28.65 6.58
N ASP A 344 8.82 29.22 6.47
CA ASP A 344 7.56 28.50 6.56
C ASP A 344 7.59 27.18 5.76
N GLU A 345 7.48 26.07 6.49
CA GLU A 345 7.42 24.73 5.95
C GLU A 345 6.05 24.53 5.27
N VAL A 346 6.01 24.79 3.96
CA VAL A 346 4.82 24.57 3.15
C VAL A 346 4.56 23.06 3.08
N THR A 347 3.41 22.63 3.59
CA THR A 347 3.09 21.20 3.63
C THR A 347 2.95 20.64 2.21
N ALA A 348 3.44 19.42 1.96
CA ALA A 348 3.39 18.79 0.62
C ALA A 348 1.95 18.70 0.05
N SER A 349 0.94 18.71 0.92
CA SER A 349 -0.48 18.82 0.55
C SER A 349 -0.84 20.16 -0.10
N GLU A 350 -0.26 21.27 0.34
CA GLU A 350 -0.50 22.62 -0.23
C GLU A 350 0.15 22.79 -1.61
N LEU A 351 1.32 22.18 -1.81
CA LEU A 351 2.04 22.19 -3.10
C LEU A 351 1.28 21.41 -4.19
N PHE A 352 0.59 20.33 -3.81
CA PHE A 352 -0.20 19.52 -4.74
C PHE A 352 -1.56 20.15 -5.07
N ILE A 353 -2.22 20.79 -4.09
CA ILE A 353 -3.47 21.54 -4.32
C ILE A 353 -3.20 22.75 -5.24
N GLY A 354 -2.13 23.51 -4.98
CA GLY A 354 -1.79 24.70 -5.76
C GLY A 354 -1.40 24.42 -7.22
N MET A 355 -0.82 23.25 -7.53
CA MET A 355 -0.47 22.89 -8.91
C MET A 355 -1.63 22.29 -9.72
N MET A 356 -2.68 21.75 -9.08
CA MET A 356 -3.89 21.31 -9.79
C MET A 356 -4.76 22.50 -10.23
N ASP A 357 -4.76 23.61 -9.47
CA ASP A 357 -5.52 24.82 -9.81
C ASP A 357 -4.90 25.61 -10.99
N LEU A 358 -3.57 25.53 -11.20
CA LEU A 358 -2.88 26.29 -12.25
C LEU A 358 -3.11 25.77 -13.68
N ASN A 359 -3.72 24.59 -13.86
CA ASN A 359 -3.88 23.97 -15.18
C ASN A 359 -5.30 24.05 -15.76
N GLU A 360 -6.26 24.65 -15.03
CA GLU A 360 -7.63 24.90 -15.52
C GLU A 360 -7.80 26.30 -16.13
N ASP A 361 -6.99 27.29 -15.72
CA ASP A 361 -7.02 28.64 -16.28
C ASP A 361 -6.48 28.74 -17.72
N LEU A 362 -5.77 27.71 -18.20
CA LEU A 362 -5.26 27.69 -19.58
C LEU A 362 -6.25 27.10 -20.61
N HIS A 363 -7.37 26.51 -20.18
CA HIS A 363 -8.36 25.91 -21.08
C HIS A 363 -9.66 26.70 -21.26
N VAL A 364 -9.77 27.89 -20.66
CA VAL A 364 -10.88 28.85 -20.91
C VAL A 364 -10.50 29.92 -21.95
N ALA A 365 -9.27 29.92 -22.47
CA ALA A 365 -8.82 30.84 -23.50
C ALA A 365 -8.20 30.12 -24.72
N ASN A 366 -9.02 29.39 -25.47
CA ASN A 366 -8.92 29.30 -26.94
C ASN A 366 -10.15 28.60 -27.56
#